data_AF-A0A0D5NS57-F1
#
_entry.id   AF-A0A0D5NS57-F1
#
_cell.length_a   1.000
_cell.length_b   1.000
_cell.length_c   1.000
_cell.angle_alpha   90.00
_cell.angle_beta   90.00
_cell.angle_gamma   90.00
#
_symmetry.space_group_name_H-M   'P 1'
#
loop_
_entity.id
_entity.type
_entity.pdbx_description
1 polymer ?
#
loop_
_entity_poly.entity_id
_entity_poly.type
_entity_poly.pdbx_seq_one_letter_code
_entity_poly.pdbx_strand_id
1 'polypeptide(L)' 'MEFIDLENAYKEAVIRKLIEYDVIKDPQWLEQPDAPVPLRVFLETIIELIEKLDPQDWPYD' A
#
# COMPACT_ATOMS: atom_id res chain seq x y z
N MET A 1 17.54 12.02 19.48
CA MET A 1 16.13 11.64 19.41
C MET A 1 15.57 12.34 18.17
N GLU A 2 15.91 11.83 16.99
CA GLU A 2 15.48 12.37 15.67
C GLU A 2 15.15 11.24 14.68
N PHE A 3 15.70 10.04 14.89
CA PHE A 3 15.47 8.88 14.03
C PHE A 3 14.08 8.26 14.15
N ILE A 4 13.42 8.38 15.32
CA ILE A 4 12.10 7.77 15.57
C ILE A 4 11.00 8.54 14.83
N ASP A 5 11.11 9.87 14.73
CA ASP A 5 10.10 10.70 14.04
C ASP A 5 10.12 10.52 12.52
N LEU A 6 11.29 10.28 11.92
CA LEU A 6 11.42 10.09 10.47
C LEU A 6 10.79 8.77 10.01
N GLU A 7 10.93 7.71 10.82
CA GLU A 7 10.35 6.39 10.54
C GLU A 7 8.82 6.45 10.58
N ASN A 8 8.26 7.13 11.58
CA ASN A 8 6.82 7.30 11.73
C ASN A 8 6.22 8.14 10.59
N ALA A 9 6.88 9.23 10.20
CA ALA A 9 6.45 10.06 9.07
C ALA A 9 6.46 9.28 7.73
N TYR A 10 7.45 8.41 7.53
CA TYR A 10 7.50 7.55 6.35
C TYR A 10 6.36 6.52 6.34
N LYS A 11 6.11 5.84 7.48
CA LYS A 11 5.00 4.89 7.64
C LYS A 11 3.66 5.56 7.35
N GLU A 12 3.40 6.74 7.90
CA GLU A 12 2.18 7.51 7.63
C GLU A 12 2.02 7.88 6.16
N ALA A 13 3.10 8.33 5.50
CA ALA A 13 3.06 8.69 4.09
C ALA A 13 2.76 7.48 3.17
N VAL A 14 3.30 6.30 3.52
CA VAL A 14 3.00 5.04 2.80
C VAL A 14 1.54 4.64 3.01
N ILE A 15 1.04 4.65 4.25
CA ILE A 15 -0.36 4.34 4.57
C ILE A 15 -1.30 5.27 3.79
N ARG A 16 -1.01 6.57 3.77
CA ARG A 16 -1.83 7.56 3.06
C ARG A 16 -1.90 7.28 1.55
N LYS A 17 -0.78 6.94 0.92
CA LYS A 17 -0.76 6.54 -0.50
C LYS A 17 -1.58 5.29 -0.74
N LEU A 18 -1.47 4.26 0.11
CA LEU A 18 -2.24 3.02 -0.03
C LEU A 18 -3.76 3.27 0.09
N ILE A 19 -4.19 4.19 0.96
CA ILE A 19 -5.60 4.62 1.05
C ILE A 19 -6.01 5.36 -0.23
N GLU A 20 -5.20 6.28 -0.73
CA GLU A 20 -5.51 7.06 -1.95
C GLU A 20 -5.60 6.19 -3.21
N TYR A 21 -4.90 5.06 -3.24
CA TYR A 21 -4.94 4.13 -4.36
C TYR A 21 -6.10 3.13 -4.32
N ASP A 22 -6.98 3.17 -3.32
CA ASP A 22 -8.10 2.22 -3.12
C ASP A 22 -7.64 0.73 -2.99
N VAL A 23 -6.34 0.53 -2.75
CA VAL A 23 -5.72 -0.79 -2.51
C VAL A 23 -6.29 -1.43 -1.25
N ILE A 24 -6.70 -0.60 -0.29
CA ILE A 24 -7.15 -1.05 1.04
C ILE A 24 -8.67 -1.23 1.03
N LYS A 25 -9.13 -2.41 0.61
CA LYS A 25 -10.55 -2.76 0.65
C LYS A 25 -11.10 -3.04 2.06
N ASP A 26 -10.22 -3.23 3.04
CA ASP A 26 -10.61 -3.49 4.43
C ASP A 26 -9.68 -2.71 5.39
N PRO A 27 -10.14 -1.60 6.00
CA PRO A 27 -9.29 -0.69 6.77
C PRO A 27 -8.99 -1.18 8.21
N GLN A 28 -9.55 -2.30 8.67
CA GLN A 28 -9.41 -2.74 10.07
C GLN A 28 -7.96 -3.02 10.49
N TRP A 29 -7.07 -3.39 9.56
CA TRP A 29 -5.66 -3.60 9.89
C TRP A 29 -4.87 -2.28 10.00
N LEU A 30 -5.42 -1.15 9.54
CA LEU A 30 -4.84 0.18 9.76
C LEU A 30 -4.99 0.65 11.21
N GLU A 31 -5.88 0.02 11.99
CA GLU A 31 -6.04 0.32 13.42
C GLU A 31 -4.80 -0.06 14.24
N GLN A 32 -3.89 -0.87 13.67
CA GLN A 32 -2.65 -1.30 14.29
C GLN A 32 -1.47 -1.16 13.29
N PRO A 33 -0.87 0.03 13.17
CA PRO A 33 0.19 0.29 12.18
C PRO A 33 1.49 -0.49 12.42
N ASP A 34 1.71 -0.97 13.65
CA ASP A 34 2.84 -1.82 14.01
C ASP A 34 2.59 -3.31 13.79
N ALA A 35 1.35 -3.69 13.44
CA ALA A 35 1.02 -5.08 13.13
C ALA A 35 1.49 -5.44 11.70
N PRO A 36 1.87 -6.71 11.46
CA PRO A 36 2.19 -7.16 10.12
C PRO A 36 0.99 -6.98 9.19
N VAL A 37 1.24 -6.40 8.01
CA VAL A 37 0.22 -6.18 6.98
C VAL A 37 -0.40 -7.52 6.57
N PRO A 38 -1.73 -7.62 6.44
CA PRO A 38 -2.36 -8.85 5.96
C PRO A 38 -1.84 -9.25 4.58
N LEU A 39 -1.56 -10.54 4.39
CA LEU A 39 -1.04 -11.07 3.12
C LEU A 39 -1.91 -10.65 1.92
N ARG A 40 -3.24 -10.64 2.09
CA ARG A 40 -4.18 -10.22 1.06
C ARG A 40 -3.91 -8.79 0.56
N VAL A 41 -3.74 -7.86 1.49
CA VAL A 41 -3.46 -6.45 1.17
C VAL A 41 -2.15 -6.31 0.43
N PHE A 42 -1.12 -7.04 0.88
CA PHE A 42 0.19 -7.05 0.21
C PHE A 42 0.08 -7.57 -1.24
N LEU A 43 -0.68 -8.64 -1.47
CA LEU A 43 -0.92 -9.18 -2.81
C LEU A 43 -1.71 -8.21 -3.70
N GLU A 44 -2.77 -7.59 -3.17
CA GLU A 44 -3.56 -6.58 -3.89
C GLU A 44 -2.69 -5.38 -4.28
N THR A 45 -1.82 -4.91 -3.37
CA THR A 45 -0.85 -3.83 -3.63
C THR A 45 0.12 -4.20 -4.77
N ILE A 46 0.63 -5.43 -4.79
CA ILE A 46 1.57 -5.89 -5.83
C ILE A 46 0.87 -5.94 -7.19
N ILE A 47 -0.35 -6.44 -7.26
CA ILE A 47 -1.10 -6.53 -8.52
C ILE A 47 -1.32 -5.13 -9.10
N GLU A 48 -1.81 -4.18 -8.29
CA GLU A 48 -1.98 -2.80 -8.75
C GLU A 48 -0.66 -2.13 -9.15
N LEU A 49 0.43 -2.43 -8.43
CA LEU A 49 1.75 -1.90 -8.79
C LEU A 49 2.21 -2.46 -10.14
N ILE A 50 1.98 -3.74 -10.41
CA ILE A 50 2.29 -4.37 -11.70
C ILE A 50 1.42 -3.73 -12.80
N GLU A 51 0.12 -3.55 -12.58
CA GLU A 51 -0.79 -2.89 -13.54
C GLU A 51 -0.40 -1.44 -13.83
N LYS A 52 0.11 -0.70 -12.83
CA LYS A 52 0.59 0.68 -13.00
C LYS A 52 1.96 0.75 -13.68
N LEU A 53 2.83 -0.25 -13.48
CA LEU A 53 4.18 -0.27 -14.04
C LEU A 53 4.21 -0.83 -15.47
N ASP A 54 3.33 -1.75 -15.79
CA ASP A 54 3.08 -2.26 -17.14
C ASP A 54 1.64 -1.96 -17.52
N PRO A 55 1.33 -0.72 -17.97
CA PRO A 55 0.06 -0.44 -18.60
C PRO A 55 0.03 -1.23 -19.91
N GLN A 56 -0.40 -2.49 -19.85
CA GLN A 56 -0.75 -3.26 -21.03
C GLN A 56 -1.99 -2.63 -21.67
N ASP A 57 -1.77 -1.54 -22.41
CA ASP A 57 -2.62 -1.07 -23.51
C ASP A 57 -2.54 -2.03 -24.72
N TRP A 58 -2.13 -3.28 -24.49
CA TRP A 58 -2.17 -4.28 -25.55
C TRP A 58 -3.61 -4.75 -25.70
N PRO A 59 -4.26 -4.50 -26.86
CA PRO A 59 -5.52 -5.16 -27.14
C PRO A 59 -5.26 -6.67 -27.06
N TYR A 60 -5.96 -7.34 -26.14
CA TYR A 60 -6.15 -8.78 -26.22
C TYR A 60 -6.80 -9.05 -27.59
N ASP A 61 -6.00 -9.48 -28.55
CA ASP A 61 -6.50 -10.05 -29.80
C ASP A 61 -7.21 -11.38 -29.51
#